data_AF-A0A1F4WJP9-F1
#
_entry.id   AF-A0A1F4WJP9-F1
#
_cell.length_a   1.000
_cell.length_b   1.000
_cell.length_c   1.000
_cell.angle_alpha   90.00
_cell.angle_beta   90.00
_cell.angle_gamma   90.00
#
_symmetry.space_group_name_H-M   'P 1'
#
loop_
_entity.id
_entity.type
_entity.pdbx_description
1 polymer ?
#
loop_
_entity_poly.entity_id
_entity_poly.type
_entity_poly.pdbx_seq_one_letter_code
_entity_poly.pdbx_strand_id
1 'polypeptide(L)'
;MLTKKFGFTLSVCLILVLVAACSSPSVATSVPRVLPTKPVFNVPVATLRVPTLAVPAVEPTVDITVVNNSGKNLCWIYLVAPGSTDFENVLYNVNFVDTGTSAVIEDVKVGYYDVHGLTCSFTDVSKGFNLAMDAQHSVLTLPPIAEISAEDQLAGATVSLVIVNVTATDICSVGLTRPGDLTVILGFYEWKDTPIGLAESHIVKGIKPGIYDITLFDCLKFPLVHVNNTELRYLEHTIRVTR
;
A
#
# COMPACT_ATOMS: atom_id res chain seq x y z
N MET A 1 54.63 13.53 -38.61
CA MET A 1 53.75 14.57 -39.20
C MET A 1 52.62 13.87 -39.95
N LEU A 2 51.46 13.68 -39.32
CA LEU A 2 50.25 13.16 -39.96
C LEU A 2 49.14 14.20 -39.79
N THR A 3 48.75 14.85 -40.90
CA THR A 3 47.65 15.79 -40.97
C THR A 3 46.35 15.03 -41.26
N LYS A 4 45.44 14.98 -40.28
CA LYS A 4 44.12 14.38 -40.40
C LYS A 4 43.10 15.47 -40.78
N LYS A 5 42.56 15.40 -42.00
CA LYS A 5 41.43 16.22 -42.46
C LYS A 5 40.15 15.71 -41.80
N PHE A 6 39.41 16.58 -41.11
CA PHE A 6 38.02 16.36 -40.71
C PHE A 6 37.12 17.13 -41.69
N GLY A 7 36.29 16.40 -42.44
CA GLY A 7 35.20 16.96 -43.22
C GLY A 7 33.92 16.92 -42.39
N PHE A 8 33.37 18.09 -42.07
CA PHE A 8 32.02 18.25 -41.55
C PHE A 8 31.08 18.49 -42.73
N THR A 9 30.10 17.61 -42.93
CA THR A 9 28.98 17.84 -43.86
C THR A 9 27.74 18.13 -43.02
N LEU A 10 27.34 19.40 -42.98
CA LEU A 10 26.09 19.88 -42.43
C LEU A 10 24.96 19.44 -43.39
N SER A 11 24.04 18.59 -42.95
CA SER A 11 22.80 18.31 -43.67
C SER A 11 21.63 18.90 -42.89
N VAL A 12 21.18 20.06 -43.36
CA VAL A 12 20.00 20.78 -42.87
C VAL A 12 18.79 20.18 -43.57
N CYS A 13 18.01 19.37 -42.86
CA CYS A 13 16.72 18.88 -43.34
C CYS A 13 15.61 19.78 -42.79
N LEU A 14 15.30 20.85 -43.54
CA LEU A 14 14.16 21.73 -43.31
C LEU A 14 12.92 21.05 -43.91
N ILE A 15 12.11 20.38 -43.08
CA ILE A 15 10.84 19.80 -43.51
C ILE A 15 9.72 20.81 -43.21
N LEU A 16 9.23 21.44 -44.29
CA LEU A 16 8.07 22.32 -44.31
C LEU A 16 6.81 21.45 -44.41
N VAL A 17 6.03 21.33 -43.33
CA VAL A 17 4.72 20.64 -43.36
C VAL A 17 3.62 21.68 -43.57
N LEU A 18 3.12 21.77 -44.79
CA LEU A 18 1.85 22.45 -45.11
C LEU A 18 0.68 21.54 -44.69
N VAL A 19 -0.06 21.94 -43.65
CA VAL A 19 -1.37 21.35 -43.35
C VAL A 19 -2.44 22.24 -43.98
N ALA A 20 -3.02 21.75 -45.08
CA ALA A 20 -4.16 22.37 -45.73
C ALA A 20 -5.43 22.21 -44.88
N ALA A 21 -6.08 23.33 -44.57
CA ALA A 21 -7.37 23.38 -43.92
C ALA A 21 -8.49 22.96 -44.89
N CYS A 22 -9.13 21.82 -44.62
CA CYS A 22 -10.43 21.47 -45.21
C CYS A 22 -11.53 21.86 -44.22
N SER A 23 -12.13 23.02 -44.42
CA SER A 23 -13.35 23.45 -43.71
C SER A 23 -14.57 22.89 -44.44
N SER A 24 -15.23 21.89 -43.84
CA SER A 24 -16.56 21.45 -44.26
C SER A 24 -17.64 22.23 -43.48
N PRO A 25 -18.66 22.80 -44.14
CA PRO A 25 -19.78 23.45 -43.44
C PRO A 25 -20.69 22.38 -42.82
N SER A 26 -20.76 22.35 -41.49
CA SER A 26 -21.70 21.51 -40.75
C SER A 26 -23.08 22.17 -40.77
N VAL A 27 -24.03 21.53 -41.47
CA VAL A 27 -25.44 21.94 -41.51
C VAL A 27 -26.09 21.57 -40.17
N ALA A 28 -26.49 22.57 -39.40
CA ALA A 28 -27.23 22.38 -38.16
C ALA A 28 -28.69 22.02 -38.47
N THR A 29 -29.02 20.73 -38.36
CA THR A 29 -30.41 20.25 -38.39
C THR A 29 -30.99 20.35 -36.99
N SER A 30 -31.75 21.41 -36.71
CA SER A 30 -32.49 21.57 -35.45
C SER A 30 -33.70 20.63 -35.43
N VAL A 31 -33.57 19.49 -34.75
CA VAL A 31 -34.71 18.61 -34.45
C VAL A 31 -35.42 19.16 -33.20
N PRO A 32 -36.75 19.38 -33.22
CA PRO A 32 -37.50 19.83 -32.06
C PRO A 32 -37.49 18.77 -30.94
N ARG A 33 -37.02 19.17 -29.76
CA ARG A 33 -36.95 18.34 -28.55
C ARG A 33 -38.35 18.24 -27.94
N VAL A 34 -39.01 17.09 -28.10
CA VAL A 34 -40.22 16.74 -27.34
C VAL A 34 -39.80 16.42 -25.91
N LEU A 35 -40.39 17.14 -24.95
CA LEU A 35 -40.15 16.94 -23.52
C LEU A 35 -40.82 15.61 -23.10
N PRO A 36 -40.11 14.64 -22.51
CA PRO A 36 -40.73 13.39 -22.07
C PRO A 36 -41.65 13.66 -20.89
N THR A 37 -42.93 13.41 -21.07
CA THR A 37 -43.93 13.42 -19.99
C THR A 37 -43.60 12.28 -19.04
N LYS A 38 -43.22 12.62 -17.81
CA LYS A 38 -42.88 11.68 -16.74
C LYS A 38 -44.08 10.77 -16.43
N PRO A 39 -43.98 9.43 -16.57
CA PRO A 39 -45.06 8.56 -16.14
C PRO A 39 -45.14 8.58 -14.61
N VAL A 40 -46.32 8.91 -14.09
CA VAL A 40 -46.63 8.82 -12.65
C VAL A 40 -47.03 7.37 -12.37
N PHE A 41 -46.09 6.57 -11.87
CA PHE A 41 -46.37 5.23 -11.37
C PHE A 41 -46.74 5.31 -9.88
N ASN A 42 -48.04 5.25 -9.57
CA ASN A 42 -48.52 5.02 -8.21
C ASN A 42 -48.49 3.52 -7.92
N VAL A 43 -47.38 3.02 -7.37
CA VAL A 43 -47.32 1.68 -6.78
C VAL A 43 -47.49 1.82 -5.26
N PRO A 44 -48.52 1.20 -4.65
CA PRO A 44 -48.64 1.19 -3.20
C PRO A 44 -47.46 0.39 -2.60
N VAL A 45 -46.62 1.08 -1.83
CA VAL A 45 -45.49 0.47 -1.11
C VAL A 45 -46.05 -0.26 0.10
N ALA A 46 -46.21 -1.58 -0.01
CA ALA A 46 -46.42 -2.44 1.14
C ALA A 46 -45.14 -2.41 1.99
N THR A 47 -45.22 -1.84 3.19
CA THR A 47 -44.12 -1.80 4.14
C THR A 47 -43.99 -3.19 4.79
N LEU A 48 -43.20 -4.06 4.17
CA LEU A 48 -42.77 -5.30 4.81
C LEU A 48 -41.85 -4.93 5.98
N ARG A 49 -42.36 -5.02 7.21
CA ARG A 49 -41.51 -4.98 8.42
C ARG A 49 -40.76 -6.30 8.48
N VAL A 50 -39.50 -6.28 8.04
CA VAL A 50 -38.57 -7.37 8.30
C VAL A 50 -38.24 -7.30 9.80
N PRO A 51 -38.51 -8.34 10.60
CA PRO A 51 -38.06 -8.38 11.98
C PRO A 51 -36.53 -8.40 11.98
N THR A 52 -35.92 -7.34 12.50
CA THR A 52 -34.47 -7.29 12.75
C THR A 52 -34.17 -8.27 13.88
N LEU A 53 -33.74 -9.48 13.54
CA LEU A 53 -33.08 -10.37 14.48
C LEU A 53 -31.74 -9.73 14.86
N ALA A 54 -31.68 -9.16 16.06
CA ALA A 54 -30.43 -8.74 16.67
C ALA A 54 -29.65 -10.01 17.07
N VAL A 55 -28.79 -10.49 16.16
CA VAL A 55 -27.72 -11.42 16.52
C VAL A 55 -26.63 -10.57 17.17
N PRO A 56 -26.27 -10.77 18.45
CA PRO A 56 -25.06 -10.16 18.98
C PRO A 56 -23.90 -10.76 18.17
N ALA A 57 -23.26 -9.93 17.35
CA ALA A 57 -22.05 -10.32 16.63
C ALA A 57 -20.92 -10.47 17.65
N VAL A 58 -20.80 -11.66 18.24
CA VAL A 58 -19.59 -12.04 18.95
C VAL A 58 -18.51 -12.12 17.89
N GLU A 59 -17.55 -11.21 17.94
CA GLU A 59 -16.38 -11.26 17.06
C GLU A 59 -15.63 -12.57 17.32
N PRO A 60 -15.26 -13.33 16.27
CA PRO A 60 -14.57 -14.60 16.45
C PRO A 60 -13.21 -14.38 17.11
N THR A 61 -12.88 -15.21 18.10
CA THR A 61 -11.58 -15.23 18.78
C THR A 61 -10.84 -16.54 18.52
N VAL A 62 -9.52 -16.52 18.75
CA VAL A 62 -8.60 -17.66 18.62
C VAL A 62 -7.53 -17.60 19.70
N ASP A 63 -7.05 -18.77 20.12
CA ASP A 63 -5.91 -18.87 21.05
C ASP A 63 -4.61 -18.94 20.26
N ILE A 64 -3.59 -18.21 20.71
CA ILE A 64 -2.28 -18.13 20.05
C ILE A 64 -1.20 -18.64 21.00
N THR A 65 -0.47 -19.66 20.56
CA THR A 65 0.75 -20.13 21.20
C THR A 65 1.94 -19.32 20.72
N VAL A 66 2.57 -18.57 21.61
CA VAL A 66 3.85 -17.90 21.36
C VAL A 66 4.98 -18.81 21.79
N VAL A 67 5.89 -19.14 20.89
CA VAL A 67 7.12 -19.88 21.14
C VAL A 67 8.29 -18.91 21.16
N ASN A 68 8.96 -18.77 22.31
CA ASN A 68 10.06 -17.84 22.48
C ASN A 68 11.41 -18.51 22.19
N ASN A 69 11.91 -18.41 20.97
CA ASN A 69 13.27 -18.86 20.65
C ASN A 69 14.30 -17.72 20.66
N SER A 70 13.94 -16.54 21.19
CA SER A 70 14.77 -15.32 21.11
C SER A 70 16.11 -15.40 21.85
N GLY A 71 16.32 -16.37 22.74
CA GLY A 71 17.53 -16.42 23.58
C GLY A 71 17.47 -15.46 24.78
N LYS A 72 16.34 -14.77 24.99
CA LYS A 72 16.04 -13.91 26.14
C LYS A 72 14.63 -14.17 26.64
N ASN A 73 14.37 -13.86 27.91
CA ASN A 73 13.02 -13.94 28.48
C ASN A 73 12.17 -12.76 28.00
N LEU A 74 10.92 -13.03 27.64
CA LEU A 74 9.94 -12.03 27.22
C LEU A 74 9.09 -11.63 28.41
N CYS A 75 9.09 -10.34 28.76
CA CYS A 75 8.21 -9.83 29.81
C CYS A 75 6.99 -9.11 29.25
N TRP A 76 7.03 -8.68 27.99
CA TRP A 76 5.90 -8.07 27.32
C TRP A 76 5.77 -8.57 25.89
N ILE A 77 4.52 -8.78 25.47
CA ILE A 77 4.16 -9.01 24.06
C ILE A 77 3.00 -8.08 23.76
N TYR A 78 3.07 -7.33 22.68
CA TYR A 78 1.98 -6.48 22.23
C TYR A 78 1.47 -6.98 20.87
N LEU A 79 0.15 -7.08 20.74
CA LEU A 79 -0.53 -7.28 19.47
C LEU A 79 -1.09 -5.93 19.02
N VAL A 80 -0.64 -5.44 17.88
CA VAL A 80 -0.98 -4.12 17.37
C VAL A 80 -1.79 -4.27 16.10
N ALA A 81 -3.09 -3.98 16.17
CA ALA A 81 -3.94 -4.00 14.99
C ALA A 81 -3.54 -2.88 14.00
N PRO A 82 -3.70 -3.09 12.68
CA PRO A 82 -3.46 -2.07 11.66
C PRO A 82 -4.12 -0.73 11.98
N GLY A 83 -3.33 0.34 12.00
CA GLY A 83 -3.82 1.69 12.27
C GLY A 83 -4.15 1.99 13.75
N SER A 84 -3.94 1.02 14.66
CA SER A 84 -4.05 1.25 16.10
C SER A 84 -2.80 1.93 16.65
N THR A 85 -2.99 2.87 17.56
CA THR A 85 -1.91 3.42 18.41
C THR A 85 -1.90 2.79 19.81
N ASP A 86 -2.86 1.91 20.09
CA ASP A 86 -3.02 1.27 21.38
C ASP A 86 -2.23 -0.03 21.43
N PHE A 87 -1.37 -0.15 22.44
CA PHE A 87 -0.54 -1.30 22.71
C PHE A 87 -1.05 -1.97 23.98
N GLU A 88 -1.65 -3.14 23.85
CA GLU A 88 -2.07 -3.94 25.00
C GLU A 88 -1.10 -5.11 25.19
N ASN A 89 -0.56 -5.26 26.40
CA ASN A 89 0.37 -6.34 26.71
C ASN A 89 -0.38 -7.64 26.89
N VAL A 90 -0.34 -8.54 25.91
CA VAL A 90 -1.14 -9.76 25.87
C VAL A 90 -0.68 -10.88 26.81
N LEU A 91 0.39 -10.66 27.58
CA LEU A 91 0.86 -11.60 28.60
C LEU A 91 0.14 -11.45 29.95
N TYR A 92 -1.12 -11.03 30.00
CA TYR A 92 -1.84 -10.74 31.25
C TYR A 92 -1.84 -11.90 32.26
N ASN A 93 -1.86 -13.14 31.74
CA ASN A 93 -1.99 -14.36 32.54
C ASN A 93 -0.64 -15.04 32.84
N VAL A 94 0.47 -14.54 32.28
CA VAL A 94 1.81 -15.12 32.45
C VAL A 94 2.84 -14.02 32.69
N ASN A 95 3.60 -14.12 33.78
CA ASN A 95 4.55 -13.04 34.15
C ASN A 95 5.67 -12.82 33.13
N PHE A 96 6.08 -13.88 32.43
CA PHE A 96 7.05 -13.85 31.33
C PHE A 96 7.02 -15.17 30.57
N VAL A 97 7.60 -15.19 29.37
CA VAL A 97 7.86 -16.39 28.57
C VAL A 97 9.36 -16.65 28.57
N ASP A 98 9.79 -17.74 29.20
CA ASP A 98 11.21 -18.13 29.25
C ASP A 98 11.74 -18.44 27.85
N THR A 99 13.04 -18.21 27.65
CA THR A 99 13.72 -18.64 26.42
C THR A 99 13.58 -20.15 26.22
N GLY A 100 13.29 -20.57 24.98
CA GLY A 100 13.05 -21.96 24.59
C GLY A 100 11.71 -22.53 25.03
N THR A 101 10.83 -21.72 25.63
CA THR A 101 9.49 -22.14 26.08
C THR A 101 8.38 -21.50 25.25
N SER A 102 7.14 -21.82 25.60
CA SER A 102 5.96 -21.25 24.95
C SER A 102 4.87 -20.87 25.94
N ALA A 103 4.07 -19.88 25.59
CA ALA A 103 2.87 -19.48 26.33
C ALA A 103 1.67 -19.34 25.39
N VAL A 104 0.46 -19.56 25.91
CA VAL A 104 -0.79 -19.37 25.17
C VAL A 104 -1.41 -18.03 25.56
N ILE A 105 -1.80 -17.25 24.57
CA ILE A 105 -2.61 -16.05 24.68
C ILE A 105 -4.02 -16.45 24.24
N GLU A 106 -4.97 -16.38 25.16
CA GLU A 106 -6.34 -16.80 24.91
C GLU A 106 -7.18 -15.65 24.36
N ASP A 107 -8.28 -15.99 23.67
CA ASP A 107 -9.33 -15.05 23.26
C ASP A 107 -8.86 -13.87 22.38
N VAL A 108 -7.85 -14.08 21.54
CA VAL A 108 -7.39 -13.06 20.61
C VAL A 108 -8.36 -12.93 19.46
N LYS A 109 -8.88 -11.74 19.21
CA LYS A 109 -9.79 -11.49 18.08
C LYS A 109 -9.11 -11.85 16.76
N VAL A 110 -9.81 -12.57 15.90
CA VAL A 110 -9.36 -12.90 14.55
C VAL A 110 -9.10 -11.60 13.78
N GLY A 111 -7.97 -11.52 13.09
CA GLY A 111 -7.55 -10.31 12.39
C GLY A 111 -6.08 -10.29 12.03
N TYR A 112 -5.61 -9.15 11.56
CA TYR A 112 -4.20 -8.91 11.28
C TYR A 112 -3.59 -8.12 12.44
N TYR A 113 -2.40 -8.50 12.88
CA TYR A 113 -1.69 -7.81 13.94
C TYR A 113 -0.20 -7.75 13.64
N ASP A 114 0.44 -6.65 14.01
CA ASP A 114 1.88 -6.59 14.21
C ASP A 114 2.20 -7.05 15.64
N VAL A 115 3.19 -7.94 15.78
CA VAL A 115 3.60 -8.44 17.09
C VAL A 115 4.94 -7.83 17.52
N HIS A 116 4.94 -7.32 18.76
CA HIS A 116 6.10 -6.73 19.39
C HIS A 116 6.42 -7.46 20.69
N GLY A 117 7.48 -8.25 20.69
CA GLY A 117 8.04 -8.81 21.92
C GLY A 117 9.08 -7.88 22.53
N LEU A 118 9.00 -7.63 23.84
CA LEU A 118 10.04 -6.97 24.62
C LEU A 118 10.61 -7.90 25.69
N THR A 119 11.91 -7.82 25.89
CA THR A 119 12.57 -8.43 27.05
C THR A 119 12.22 -7.66 28.33
N CYS A 120 12.52 -8.27 29.47
CA CYS A 120 12.36 -7.67 30.80
C CYS A 120 13.16 -6.36 31.04
N SER A 121 14.12 -6.07 30.16
CA SER A 121 14.89 -4.81 30.16
C SER A 121 14.40 -3.83 29.08
N PHE A 122 13.18 -4.00 28.56
CA PHE A 122 12.61 -3.20 27.47
C PHE A 122 13.41 -3.21 26.16
N THR A 123 14.19 -4.27 25.91
CA THR A 123 14.87 -4.45 24.62
C THR A 123 13.92 -5.14 23.66
N ASP A 124 13.72 -4.57 22.47
CA ASP A 124 12.97 -5.20 21.39
C ASP A 124 13.62 -6.52 20.97
N VAL A 125 12.81 -7.59 20.94
CA VAL A 125 13.24 -8.95 20.57
C VAL A 125 12.63 -9.40 19.26
N SER A 126 11.55 -8.73 18.86
CA SER A 126 10.89 -8.91 17.56
C SER A 126 10.20 -7.60 17.19
N LYS A 127 10.41 -7.15 15.94
CA LYS A 127 9.64 -6.07 15.35
C LYS A 127 9.06 -6.54 14.03
N GLY A 128 7.74 -6.62 14.00
CA GLY A 128 6.98 -6.77 12.77
C GLY A 128 6.77 -8.22 12.39
N PHE A 129 5.52 -8.63 12.42
CA PHE A 129 4.96 -9.63 11.52
C PHE A 129 3.48 -9.31 11.43
N ASN A 130 3.01 -8.98 10.22
CA ASN A 130 1.59 -8.82 9.88
C ASN A 130 0.93 -10.21 9.89
N LEU A 131 0.75 -10.76 11.09
CA LEU A 131 0.27 -12.11 11.30
C LEU A 131 -1.25 -12.10 11.14
N ALA A 132 -1.72 -12.93 10.23
CA ALA A 132 -3.12 -13.33 10.18
C ALA A 132 -3.39 -14.26 11.36
N MET A 133 -4.15 -13.80 12.34
CA MET A 133 -4.71 -14.62 13.39
C MET A 133 -6.03 -15.19 12.89
N ASP A 134 -6.01 -16.45 12.47
CA ASP A 134 -7.19 -17.18 12.00
C ASP A 134 -7.29 -18.53 12.72
N ALA A 135 -8.41 -19.24 12.53
CA ALA A 135 -8.64 -20.53 13.19
C ALA A 135 -7.65 -21.64 12.78
N GLN A 136 -6.80 -21.41 11.76
CA GLN A 136 -5.80 -22.37 11.28
C GLN A 136 -4.37 -22.03 11.73
N HIS A 137 -4.09 -20.77 12.08
CA HIS A 137 -2.77 -20.28 12.46
C HIS A 137 -2.77 -19.81 13.92
N SER A 138 -2.46 -20.74 14.82
CA SER A 138 -2.42 -20.51 16.27
C SER A 138 -1.00 -20.57 16.86
N VAL A 139 0.07 -20.56 16.05
CA VAL A 139 1.44 -20.64 16.57
C VAL A 139 2.31 -19.51 16.01
N LEU A 140 2.76 -18.63 16.89
CA LEU A 140 3.76 -17.60 16.64
C LEU A 140 5.11 -18.05 17.15
N THR A 141 6.11 -18.20 16.27
CA THR A 141 7.49 -18.52 16.68
C THR A 141 8.37 -17.28 16.57
N LEU A 142 8.94 -16.84 17.69
CA LEU A 142 9.88 -15.72 17.73
C LEU A 142 11.30 -16.23 17.50
N PRO A 143 12.01 -15.78 16.46
CA PRO A 143 13.33 -16.31 16.11
C PRO A 143 14.39 -15.93 17.16
N PRO A 144 15.53 -16.64 17.20
CA PRO A 144 16.69 -16.26 18.00
C PRO A 144 17.14 -14.83 17.73
N ILE A 145 17.49 -14.09 18.78
CA ILE A 145 18.34 -12.91 18.68
C ILE A 145 19.74 -13.43 18.33
N ALA A 146 19.94 -13.83 17.08
CA ALA A 146 21.17 -13.40 16.46
C ALA A 146 21.13 -11.86 16.47
N GLU A 147 22.26 -11.18 16.46
CA GLU A 147 22.30 -9.77 16.06
C GLU A 147 21.87 -9.70 14.59
N ILE A 148 20.59 -9.91 14.32
CA ILE A 148 20.03 -9.71 13.02
C ILE A 148 20.02 -8.19 12.93
N SER A 149 20.97 -7.64 12.18
CA SER A 149 20.92 -6.24 11.81
C SER A 149 19.51 -5.96 11.32
N ALA A 150 18.93 -4.80 11.62
CA ALA A 150 17.62 -4.45 11.09
C ALA A 150 17.55 -4.63 9.56
N GLU A 151 18.70 -4.61 8.88
CA GLU A 151 18.85 -4.86 7.45
C GLU A 151 18.70 -6.33 7.05
N ASP A 152 19.11 -7.28 7.88
CA ASP A 152 19.00 -8.73 7.60
C ASP A 152 17.62 -9.31 7.95
N GLN A 153 16.85 -8.72 8.90
CA GLN A 153 15.45 -9.13 9.15
C GLN A 153 14.54 -8.76 7.98
N LEU A 154 14.91 -7.73 7.20
CA LEU A 154 14.17 -7.27 6.02
C LEU A 154 14.54 -8.00 4.72
N ALA A 155 15.51 -8.92 4.72
CA ALA A 155 16.09 -9.47 3.51
C ALA A 155 15.11 -10.28 2.62
N GLY A 156 13.92 -10.63 3.11
CA GLY A 156 12.88 -11.30 2.32
C GLY A 156 11.49 -10.68 2.41
N ALA A 157 11.31 -9.64 3.22
CA ALA A 157 10.00 -9.12 3.52
C ALA A 157 9.66 -7.97 2.56
N THR A 158 8.50 -8.04 1.90
CA THR A 158 8.07 -7.05 0.91
C THR A 158 6.71 -6.47 1.26
N VAL A 159 6.49 -5.23 0.86
CA VAL A 159 5.25 -4.47 1.07
C VAL A 159 4.60 -4.16 -0.28
N SER A 160 3.29 -3.96 -0.24
CA SER A 160 2.50 -3.56 -1.40
C SER A 160 2.05 -2.10 -1.24
N LEU A 161 2.29 -1.29 -2.25
CA LEU A 161 1.82 0.09 -2.33
C LEU A 161 0.64 0.16 -3.30
N VAL A 162 -0.51 0.55 -2.79
CA VAL A 162 -1.74 0.76 -3.58
C VAL A 162 -1.83 2.24 -3.94
N ILE A 163 -1.82 2.54 -5.23
CA ILE A 163 -1.96 3.91 -5.76
C ILE A 163 -3.36 4.03 -6.35
N VAL A 164 -4.14 4.99 -5.87
CA VAL A 164 -5.49 5.28 -6.39
C VAL A 164 -5.46 6.65 -7.03
N ASN A 165 -5.66 6.70 -8.35
CA ASN A 165 -5.70 7.96 -9.07
C ASN A 165 -7.10 8.57 -8.95
N VAL A 166 -7.21 9.73 -8.30
CA VAL A 166 -8.47 10.50 -8.29
C VAL A 166 -8.34 11.83 -9.03
N THR A 167 -7.31 11.95 -9.88
CA THR A 167 -7.08 13.11 -10.75
C THR A 167 -7.52 12.83 -12.18
N ALA A 168 -7.79 13.89 -12.95
CA ALA A 168 -8.10 13.78 -14.37
C ALA A 168 -6.86 13.52 -15.26
N THR A 169 -5.68 13.38 -14.66
CA THR A 169 -4.42 13.15 -15.36
C THR A 169 -3.96 11.72 -15.09
N ASP A 170 -3.59 11.01 -16.15
CA ASP A 170 -3.11 9.64 -16.05
C ASP A 170 -1.76 9.57 -15.32
N ILE A 171 -1.61 8.60 -14.41
CA ILE A 171 -0.35 8.32 -13.73
C ILE A 171 0.38 7.23 -14.51
N CYS A 172 1.60 7.51 -14.94
CA CYS A 172 2.38 6.59 -15.78
C CYS A 172 3.61 6.02 -15.06
N SER A 173 4.04 6.61 -13.95
CA SER A 173 5.11 6.01 -13.14
C SER A 173 5.09 6.47 -11.69
N VAL A 174 5.71 5.66 -10.83
CA VAL A 174 6.04 6.01 -9.45
C VAL A 174 7.53 5.84 -9.21
N GLY A 175 8.13 6.85 -8.59
CA GLY A 175 9.50 6.82 -8.07
C GLY A 175 9.48 6.70 -6.55
N LEU A 176 10.32 5.81 -6.03
CA LEU A 176 10.60 5.65 -4.61
C LEU A 176 12.05 6.07 -4.34
N THR A 177 12.26 7.09 -3.51
CA THR A 177 13.58 7.55 -3.06
C THR A 177 13.68 7.46 -1.54
N ARG A 178 14.88 7.30 -0.99
CA ARG A 178 15.07 7.41 0.47
C ARG A 178 15.13 8.90 0.86
N PRO A 179 14.58 9.29 2.03
CA PRO A 179 14.74 10.64 2.54
C PRO A 179 16.20 11.05 2.59
N GLY A 180 16.51 12.21 2.00
CA GLY A 180 17.86 12.76 1.96
C GLY A 180 18.77 12.20 0.86
N ASP A 181 18.33 11.22 0.08
CA ASP A 181 19.04 10.70 -1.09
C ASP A 181 18.27 11.04 -2.37
N LEU A 182 18.47 12.27 -2.86
CA LEU A 182 17.85 12.76 -4.10
C LEU A 182 18.44 12.11 -5.38
N THR A 183 19.48 11.30 -5.23
CA THR A 183 20.24 10.74 -6.37
C THR A 183 19.95 9.28 -6.65
N VAL A 184 19.45 8.53 -5.66
CA VAL A 184 19.20 7.10 -5.82
C VAL A 184 17.70 6.82 -5.82
N ILE A 185 17.14 6.66 -7.02
CA ILE A 185 15.82 6.05 -7.19
C ILE A 185 15.96 4.57 -6.87
N LEU A 186 15.40 4.14 -5.74
CA LEU A 186 15.47 2.75 -5.27
C LEU A 186 14.56 1.82 -6.06
N GLY A 187 13.50 2.38 -6.66
CA GLY A 187 12.63 1.70 -7.61
C GLY A 187 11.91 2.72 -8.48
N PHE A 188 11.94 2.51 -9.79
CA PHE A 188 11.12 3.24 -10.75
C PHE A 188 10.20 2.24 -11.43
N TYR A 189 8.90 2.37 -11.17
CA TYR A 189 7.90 1.50 -11.77
C TYR A 189 7.19 2.30 -12.86
N GLU A 190 7.30 1.84 -14.09
CA GLU A 190 6.78 2.52 -15.28
C GLU A 190 5.69 1.66 -15.91
N TRP A 191 4.52 2.26 -16.14
CA TRP A 191 3.35 1.61 -16.72
C TRP A 191 3.06 2.16 -18.11
N LYS A 192 4.04 2.06 -19.01
CA LYS A 192 3.93 2.66 -20.36
C LYS A 192 2.69 2.21 -21.14
N ASP A 193 2.28 0.97 -20.96
CA ASP A 193 1.20 0.36 -21.73
C ASP A 193 -0.15 0.36 -21.00
N THR A 194 -0.17 0.65 -19.69
CA THR A 194 -1.36 0.63 -18.84
C THR A 194 -1.31 1.76 -17.79
N PRO A 195 -1.43 3.03 -18.21
CA PRO A 195 -1.52 4.14 -17.28
C PRO A 195 -2.66 3.95 -16.29
N ILE A 196 -2.50 4.48 -15.08
CA ILE A 196 -3.57 4.48 -14.07
C ILE A 196 -4.49 5.66 -14.37
N GLY A 197 -5.65 5.37 -14.96
CA GLY A 197 -6.66 6.37 -15.32
C GLY A 197 -7.45 6.89 -14.10
N LEU A 198 -8.34 7.85 -14.34
CA LEU A 198 -9.21 8.39 -13.28
C LEU A 198 -10.04 7.29 -12.61
N ALA A 199 -10.03 7.28 -11.27
CA ALA A 199 -10.70 6.32 -10.40
C ALA A 199 -10.19 4.88 -10.52
N GLU A 200 -9.07 4.65 -11.21
CA GLU A 200 -8.38 3.38 -11.24
C GLU A 200 -7.35 3.27 -10.10
N SER A 201 -6.98 2.03 -9.79
CA SER A 201 -5.96 1.73 -8.79
C SER A 201 -4.94 0.72 -9.30
N HIS A 202 -3.69 0.87 -8.86
CA HIS A 202 -2.62 -0.08 -9.17
C HIS A 202 -1.86 -0.48 -7.91
N ILE A 203 -1.36 -1.72 -7.86
CA ILE A 203 -0.62 -2.25 -6.73
C ILE A 203 0.83 -2.51 -7.14
N VAL A 204 1.76 -1.76 -6.56
CA VAL A 204 3.19 -2.03 -6.67
C VAL A 204 3.57 -3.01 -5.57
N LYS A 205 3.95 -4.23 -5.96
CA LYS A 205 4.41 -5.28 -5.03
C LYS A 205 5.93 -5.32 -4.95
N GLY A 206 6.46 -5.97 -3.92
CA GLY A 206 7.89 -6.26 -3.83
C GLY A 206 8.73 -5.10 -3.29
N ILE A 207 8.12 -4.06 -2.73
CA ILE A 207 8.85 -2.93 -2.16
C ILE A 207 9.45 -3.38 -0.83
N LYS A 208 10.71 -3.02 -0.54
CA LYS A 208 11.27 -3.28 0.80
C LYS A 208 10.62 -2.34 1.82
N PRO A 209 10.21 -2.80 3.00
CA PRO A 209 9.74 -1.89 4.04
C PRO A 209 10.78 -0.81 4.37
N GLY A 210 10.32 0.38 4.72
CA GLY A 210 11.19 1.52 5.01
C GLY A 210 10.52 2.87 4.81
N ILE A 211 11.27 3.94 5.03
CA ILE A 211 10.80 5.31 4.82
C ILE A 211 11.19 5.75 3.41
N TYR A 212 10.22 6.24 2.64
CA TYR A 212 10.38 6.66 1.26
C TYR A 212 9.77 8.04 1.01
N ASP A 213 10.43 8.81 0.17
CA ASP A 213 9.78 9.89 -0.56
C ASP A 213 9.19 9.29 -1.85
N ILE A 214 7.88 9.46 -2.03
CA ILE A 214 7.10 8.84 -3.11
C ILE A 214 6.72 9.93 -4.10
N THR A 215 7.16 9.80 -5.35
CA THR A 215 6.84 10.75 -6.42
C THR A 215 6.04 10.05 -7.49
N LEU A 216 4.87 10.61 -7.81
CA LEU A 216 4.02 10.14 -8.90
C LEU A 216 4.22 11.05 -10.10
N PHE A 217 4.36 10.46 -11.29
CA PHE A 217 4.58 11.20 -12.52
C PHE A 217 3.49 10.92 -13.54
N ASP A 218 3.15 11.95 -14.32
CA ASP A 218 2.33 11.79 -15.52
C ASP A 218 3.11 11.09 -16.64
N CYS A 219 2.44 10.87 -17.77
CA CYS A 219 3.01 10.21 -18.94
C CYS A 219 4.07 11.03 -19.69
N LEU A 220 4.22 12.32 -19.34
CA LEU A 220 5.27 13.20 -19.84
C LEU A 220 6.42 13.36 -18.83
N LYS A 221 6.39 12.60 -17.73
CA LYS A 221 7.37 12.63 -16.63
C LYS A 221 7.37 13.92 -15.80
N PHE A 222 6.27 14.67 -15.80
CA PHE A 222 6.09 15.75 -14.85
C PHE A 222 5.62 15.20 -13.50
N PRO A 223 6.20 15.65 -12.38
CA PRO A 223 5.76 15.23 -11.06
C PRO A 223 4.36 15.78 -10.79
N LEU A 224 3.42 14.89 -10.47
CA LEU A 224 2.04 15.21 -10.11
C LEU A 224 1.90 15.42 -8.60
N VAL A 225 2.42 14.46 -7.83
CA VAL A 225 2.34 14.43 -6.36
C VAL A 225 3.65 13.93 -5.81
N HIS A 226 4.08 14.55 -4.71
CA HIS A 226 5.26 14.17 -3.95
C HIS A 226 4.89 14.04 -2.48
N VAL A 227 5.11 12.86 -1.90
CA VAL A 227 4.81 12.56 -0.50
C VAL A 227 6.10 12.22 0.21
N ASN A 228 6.51 13.09 1.14
CA ASN A 228 7.76 12.94 1.89
C ASN A 228 7.60 11.99 3.08
N ASN A 229 8.69 11.30 3.43
CA ASN A 229 8.80 10.49 4.64
C ASN A 229 7.65 9.49 4.83
N THR A 230 7.18 8.88 3.73
CA THR A 230 6.14 7.86 3.79
C THR A 230 6.75 6.57 4.32
N GLU A 231 6.35 6.18 5.53
CA GLU A 231 6.78 4.93 6.12
C GLU A 231 5.97 3.77 5.55
N LEU A 232 6.55 3.02 4.62
CA LEU A 232 5.95 1.81 4.07
C LEU A 232 6.26 0.63 5.01
N ARG A 233 5.26 0.26 5.81
CA ARG A 233 5.27 -0.91 6.69
C ARG A 233 4.58 -2.12 6.03
N TYR A 234 4.54 -3.26 6.71
CA TYR A 234 4.02 -4.57 6.25
C TYR A 234 2.53 -4.64 5.89
N LEU A 235 1.87 -3.51 5.68
CA LEU A 235 0.47 -3.38 5.31
C LEU A 235 0.34 -2.75 3.92
N GLU A 236 -0.79 -3.02 3.25
CA GLU A 236 -1.17 -2.28 2.04
C GLU A 236 -1.25 -0.79 2.36
N HIS A 237 -0.26 -0.03 1.88
CA HIS A 237 -0.29 1.42 2.00
C HIS A 237 -1.07 1.98 0.83
N THR A 238 -2.20 2.64 1.11
CA THR A 238 -3.01 3.28 0.07
C THR A 238 -2.69 4.76 0.00
N ILE A 239 -2.19 5.20 -1.16
CA ILE A 239 -2.01 6.63 -1.47
C ILE A 239 -3.15 7.04 -2.41
N ARG A 240 -3.96 8.00 -1.94
CA ARG A 240 -4.99 8.65 -2.75
C ARG A 240 -4.44 9.98 -3.28
N VAL A 241 -4.45 10.12 -4.60
CA VAL A 241 -3.85 11.25 -5.30
C VAL A 241 -4.92 12.31 -5.57
N THR A 242 -5.15 13.20 -4.62
CA THR A 242 -6.09 14.33 -4.79
C THR A 242 -5.36 15.56 -5.28
N ARG A 243 -6.00 16.32 -6.18
CA ARG A 243 -5.55 17.66 -6.59
C ARG A 243 -6.39 18.73 -5.92
#